data_AF-A0A2P2IFC7-F1
#
_entry.id   AF-A0A2P2IFC7-F1
#
_cell.length_a   1.000
_cell.length_b   1.000
_cell.length_c   1.000
_cell.angle_alpha   90.00
_cell.angle_beta   90.00
_cell.angle_gamma   90.00
#
_symmetry.space_group_name_H-M   'P 1'
#
loop_
_entity.id
_entity.type
_entity.pdbx_description
1 polymer ?
#
loop_
_entity_poly.entity_id
_entity_poly.type
_entity_poly.pdbx_seq_one_letter_code
_entity_poly.pdbx_strand_id
1 'polypeptide(L)'
;WFTENLRKREPVGTCYVARNDLTDFQEYSPCRTRQWGYHRQGYCQAGFDAALSEDGDRLFIGAPGAFYWQGQIHSQSLDRRSEYERTGEGPAFDDDQYLGYSVGSGDFTGDGISDVALGVPKGLNYAGK
;
A
#
# COMPACT_ATOMS: atom_id res chain seq x y z
N TRP A 1 -5.19 -13.27 -5.25
CA TRP A 1 -6.20 -12.92 -6.26
C TRP A 1 -5.89 -13.68 -7.54
N PHE A 2 -6.91 -14.07 -8.31
CA PHE A 2 -6.69 -14.61 -9.64
C PHE A 2 -6.83 -13.48 -10.66
N THR A 3 -6.01 -13.46 -11.71
CA THR A 3 -6.23 -12.52 -12.83
C THR A 3 -7.65 -12.65 -13.39
N GLU A 4 -8.19 -11.62 -14.07
CA GLU A 4 -9.56 -11.65 -14.67
C GLU A 4 -9.80 -12.95 -15.48
N ASN A 5 -8.75 -13.56 -16.02
CA ASN A 5 -8.80 -14.78 -16.83
C ASN A 5 -8.50 -16.08 -16.05
N LEU A 6 -8.38 -16.03 -14.72
CA LEU A 6 -8.05 -17.13 -13.79
C LEU A 6 -6.74 -17.88 -14.07
N ARG A 7 -5.86 -17.35 -14.92
CA ARG A 7 -4.64 -18.02 -15.36
C ARG A 7 -3.45 -17.85 -14.43
N LYS A 8 -3.49 -16.87 -13.52
CA LYS A 8 -2.36 -16.53 -12.65
C LYS A 8 -2.84 -16.31 -11.23
N ARG A 9 -2.03 -16.74 -10.25
CA ARG A 9 -2.22 -16.44 -8.82
C ARG A 9 -1.28 -15.30 -8.47
N GLU A 10 -1.86 -14.16 -8.14
CA GLU A 10 -1.15 -12.92 -7.88
C GLU A 10 -1.44 -12.46 -6.43
N PRO A 11 -0.40 -12.33 -5.59
CA PRO A 11 -0.54 -11.90 -4.20
C PRO A 11 -0.71 -10.37 -4.12
N VAL A 12 -1.75 -9.83 -4.75
CA VAL A 12 -2.00 -8.38 -4.80
C VAL A 12 -2.30 -7.75 -3.43
N GLY A 13 -2.79 -8.54 -2.47
CA GLY A 13 -3.18 -8.08 -1.14
C GLY A 13 -4.56 -7.41 -1.08
N THR A 14 -5.10 -7.30 0.14
CA THR A 14 -6.39 -6.64 0.42
C THR A 14 -6.50 -6.28 1.89
N CYS A 15 -7.17 -5.18 2.18
CA CYS A 15 -7.53 -4.74 3.52
C CYS A 15 -9.05 -4.73 3.68
N TYR A 16 -9.52 -4.88 4.91
CA TYR A 16 -10.90 -4.62 5.30
C TYR A 16 -10.90 -3.64 6.47
N VAL A 17 -11.69 -2.58 6.37
CA VAL A 17 -11.96 -1.68 7.49
C VAL A 17 -13.33 -2.03 8.02
N ALA A 18 -13.39 -2.35 9.32
CA ALA A 18 -14.61 -2.67 10.00
C ALA A 18 -15.07 -1.46 10.84
N ARG A 19 -16.32 -1.04 10.68
CA ARG A 19 -16.95 0.05 11.45
C ARG A 19 -18.13 -0.51 12.26
N ASN A 20 -18.61 0.31 13.21
CA ASN A 20 -19.81 0.02 14.01
C ASN A 20 -19.75 -1.36 14.69
N ASP A 21 -18.73 -1.60 15.51
CA ASP A 21 -18.54 -2.85 16.25
C ASP A 21 -18.55 -4.12 15.37
N LEU A 22 -17.82 -4.06 14.24
CA LEU A 22 -17.67 -5.16 13.29
C LEU A 22 -18.98 -5.54 12.55
N THR A 23 -19.90 -4.60 12.37
CA THR A 23 -21.15 -4.84 11.62
C THR A 23 -21.08 -4.36 10.18
N ASP A 24 -20.23 -3.38 9.89
CA ASP A 24 -20.02 -2.85 8.55
C ASP A 24 -18.57 -3.09 8.11
N PHE A 25 -18.38 -3.75 6.97
CA PHE A 25 -17.07 -4.08 6.43
C PHE A 25 -16.89 -3.48 5.06
N GLN A 26 -15.79 -2.78 4.89
CA GLN A 26 -15.45 -2.18 3.62
C GLN A 26 -14.09 -2.65 3.13
N GLU A 27 -14.04 -3.23 1.92
CA GLU A 27 -12.82 -3.75 1.29
C GLU A 27 -12.02 -2.63 0.59
N TYR A 28 -10.70 -2.66 0.79
CA TYR A 28 -9.71 -1.79 0.15
C TYR A 28 -8.62 -2.67 -0.47
N SER A 29 -8.64 -2.84 -1.80
CA SER A 29 -7.66 -3.67 -2.54
C SER A 29 -7.07 -2.87 -3.71
N PRO A 30 -6.24 -1.86 -3.44
CA PRO A 30 -5.81 -0.88 -4.46
C PRO A 30 -4.92 -1.49 -5.56
N CYS A 31 -4.22 -2.58 -5.27
CA CYS A 31 -3.38 -3.29 -6.25
C CYS A 31 -4.13 -4.35 -7.06
N ARG A 32 -5.43 -4.54 -6.82
CA ARG A 32 -6.29 -5.42 -7.62
C ARG A 32 -6.73 -4.70 -8.88
N THR A 33 -5.80 -4.57 -9.82
CA THR A 33 -6.00 -3.84 -11.09
C THR A 33 -5.70 -4.74 -12.30
N ARG A 34 -5.77 -4.17 -13.51
CA ARG A 34 -5.30 -4.85 -14.74
C ARG A 34 -3.77 -4.88 -14.87
N GLN A 35 -3.04 -4.26 -13.94
CA GLN A 35 -1.58 -4.20 -13.93
C GLN A 35 -0.99 -5.47 -13.30
N TRP A 36 -0.93 -6.53 -14.10
CA TRP A 36 -0.52 -7.86 -13.68
C TRP A 36 1.00 -8.05 -13.66
N GLY A 37 1.45 -9.10 -12.97
CA GLY A 37 2.85 -9.52 -12.87
C GLY A 37 3.67 -8.78 -11.82
N TYR A 38 4.83 -9.35 -11.48
CA TYR A 38 5.77 -8.78 -10.51
C TYR A 38 6.41 -7.48 -10.99
N HIS A 39 6.54 -7.29 -12.31
CA HIS A 39 6.98 -6.05 -12.94
C HIS A 39 5.96 -4.90 -12.84
N ARG A 40 4.79 -5.15 -12.26
CA ARG A 40 3.74 -4.14 -11.98
C ARG A 40 3.15 -4.39 -10.59
N GLN A 41 1.82 -4.46 -10.47
CA GLN A 41 1.13 -4.56 -9.17
C GLN A 41 0.65 -5.98 -8.82
N GLY A 42 0.92 -6.99 -9.66
CA GLY A 42 0.48 -8.36 -9.41
C GLY A 42 1.06 -8.96 -8.12
N TYR A 43 2.24 -8.48 -7.69
CA TYR A 43 2.92 -8.93 -6.48
C TYR A 43 2.92 -7.88 -5.37
N CYS A 44 2.10 -6.85 -5.51
CA CYS A 44 2.07 -5.68 -4.65
C CYS A 44 1.99 -5.98 -3.14
N GLN A 45 1.25 -7.03 -2.74
CA GLN A 45 1.03 -7.38 -1.33
C GLN A 45 0.49 -6.20 -0.50
N ALA A 46 -0.46 -5.44 -1.07
CA ALA A 46 -1.09 -4.32 -0.39
C ALA A 46 -1.75 -4.78 0.92
N GLY A 47 -1.41 -4.11 2.02
CA GLY A 47 -1.82 -4.49 3.36
C GLY A 47 -0.78 -5.32 4.10
N PHE A 48 0.46 -5.35 3.59
CA PHE A 48 1.59 -5.92 4.34
C PHE A 48 1.79 -5.18 5.67
N ASP A 49 1.64 -3.86 5.65
CA ASP A 49 1.41 -3.03 6.83
C ASP A 49 0.44 -1.90 6.47
N ALA A 50 -0.22 -1.33 7.48
CA ALA A 50 -1.19 -0.26 7.29
C ALA A 50 -1.37 0.60 8.55
N ALA A 51 -1.69 1.87 8.34
CA ALA A 51 -1.98 2.83 9.41
C ALA A 51 -3.21 3.68 9.06
N LEU A 52 -3.86 4.22 10.08
CA LEU A 52 -4.96 5.18 9.92
C LEU A 52 -4.46 6.59 10.22
N SER A 53 -5.05 7.59 9.58
CA SER A 53 -4.90 8.98 10.03
C SER A 53 -5.45 9.17 11.44
N GLU A 54 -4.96 10.19 12.15
CA GLU A 54 -5.37 10.47 13.53
C GLU A 54 -6.86 10.85 13.65
N ASP A 55 -7.42 11.46 12.60
CA ASP A 55 -8.84 11.77 12.48
C ASP A 55 -9.69 10.57 12.03
N GLY A 56 -9.06 9.45 11.66
CA GLY A 56 -9.70 8.22 11.22
C GLY A 56 -10.38 8.32 9.86
N ASP A 57 -10.06 9.33 9.05
CA ASP A 57 -10.69 9.59 7.76
C ASP A 57 -9.99 8.88 6.57
N ARG A 58 -8.75 8.41 6.78
CA ARG A 58 -7.86 7.94 5.73
C ARG A 58 -7.04 6.73 6.16
N LEU A 59 -6.88 5.82 5.21
CA LEU A 59 -6.11 4.59 5.36
C LEU A 59 -4.86 4.65 4.49
N PHE A 60 -3.72 4.42 5.13
CA PHE A 60 -2.42 4.28 4.50
C PHE A 60 -2.07 2.79 4.41
N ILE A 61 -1.77 2.30 3.22
CA ILE A 61 -1.53 0.88 2.94
C ILE A 61 -0.15 0.71 2.31
N GLY A 62 0.75 0.05 3.03
CA GLY A 62 2.06 -0.36 2.56
C GLY A 62 1.98 -1.58 1.64
N ALA A 63 2.77 -1.56 0.57
CA ALA A 63 2.69 -2.54 -0.50
C ALA A 63 4.08 -2.84 -1.12
N PRO A 64 4.94 -3.58 -0.41
CA PRO A 64 6.37 -3.69 -0.72
C PRO A 64 6.69 -4.46 -2.00
N GLY A 65 5.76 -5.24 -2.56
CA GLY A 65 6.02 -6.10 -3.72
C GLY A 65 5.64 -5.49 -5.08
N ALA A 66 5.29 -4.20 -5.11
CA ALA A 66 4.97 -3.51 -6.36
C ALA A 66 6.25 -3.21 -7.15
N PHE A 67 6.16 -3.29 -8.49
CA PHE A 67 7.21 -2.96 -9.46
C PHE A 67 8.58 -3.55 -9.12
N TYR A 68 8.81 -4.84 -9.35
CA TYR A 68 10.08 -5.50 -9.00
C TYR A 68 10.49 -5.27 -7.54
N TRP A 69 9.50 -5.24 -6.64
CA TRP A 69 9.69 -4.93 -5.22
C TRP A 69 10.33 -3.56 -4.92
N GLN A 70 10.19 -2.58 -5.80
CA GLN A 70 10.37 -1.16 -5.43
C GLN A 70 9.49 -0.83 -4.22
N GLY A 71 8.24 -1.28 -4.28
CA GLY A 71 7.21 -1.04 -3.27
C GLY A 71 6.35 0.18 -3.57
N GLN A 72 5.22 0.27 -2.89
CA GLN A 72 4.24 1.34 -3.03
C GLN A 72 3.61 1.70 -1.68
N ILE A 73 3.11 2.94 -1.60
CA ILE A 73 2.17 3.38 -0.57
C ILE A 73 0.88 3.80 -1.25
N HIS A 74 -0.24 3.43 -0.65
CA HIS A 74 -1.57 3.88 -1.04
C HIS A 74 -2.19 4.68 0.08
N SER A 75 -2.76 5.83 -0.25
CA SER A 75 -3.52 6.68 0.65
C SER A 75 -4.95 6.73 0.14
N GLN A 76 -5.91 6.24 0.92
CA GLN A 76 -7.30 6.18 0.50
C GLN A 76 -8.22 6.74 1.57
N SER A 77 -9.08 7.70 1.20
CA SER A 77 -10.14 8.16 2.10
C SER A 77 -11.13 7.03 2.37
N LEU A 78 -11.52 6.92 3.64
CA LEU A 78 -12.51 5.97 4.10
C LEU A 78 -13.94 6.43 3.84
N ASP A 79 -14.17 7.72 3.60
CA ASP A 79 -15.49 8.29 3.33
C ASP A 79 -15.70 8.58 1.83
N ARG A 80 -14.68 9.07 1.14
CA ARG A 80 -14.74 9.41 -0.30
C ARG A 80 -13.74 8.58 -1.10
N ARG A 81 -14.17 7.41 -1.58
CA ARG A 81 -13.31 6.48 -2.34
C ARG A 81 -12.60 7.08 -3.56
N SER A 82 -13.09 8.19 -4.12
CA SER A 82 -12.45 8.91 -5.22
C SER A 82 -11.18 9.66 -4.78
N GLU A 83 -11.07 10.00 -3.50
CA GLU A 83 -9.89 10.62 -2.92
C GLU A 83 -8.88 9.51 -2.58
N TYR A 84 -8.02 9.26 -3.57
CA TYR A 84 -7.06 8.16 -3.55
C TYR A 84 -5.76 8.59 -4.22
N GLU A 85 -4.66 8.41 -3.50
CA GLU A 85 -3.31 8.72 -3.95
C GLU A 85 -2.40 7.51 -3.79
N ARG A 86 -1.38 7.42 -4.64
CA ARG A 86 -0.36 6.37 -4.55
C ARG A 86 0.96 6.82 -5.13
N THR A 87 2.05 6.18 -4.70
CA THR A 87 3.33 6.32 -5.39
C THR A 87 3.33 5.60 -6.74
N GLY A 88 4.10 6.13 -7.68
CA GLY A 88 4.34 5.55 -9.00
C GLY A 88 5.51 4.57 -9.01
N GLU A 89 5.78 3.99 -10.18
CA GLU A 89 7.03 3.27 -10.45
C GLU A 89 8.19 4.27 -10.57
N GLY A 90 9.29 3.96 -9.90
CA GLY A 90 10.55 4.67 -10.00
C GLY A 90 11.50 4.08 -11.05
N PRO A 91 12.71 4.63 -11.20
CA PRO A 91 13.75 4.04 -12.04
C PRO A 91 14.17 2.65 -11.55
N ALA A 92 14.70 1.81 -12.44
CA ALA A 92 15.07 0.42 -12.12
C ALA A 92 16.13 0.24 -11.02
N PHE A 93 16.87 1.29 -10.64
CA PHE A 93 17.80 1.20 -9.50
C PHE A 93 17.06 1.24 -8.14
N ASP A 94 15.78 1.61 -8.13
CA ASP A 94 14.92 1.56 -6.96
C ASP A 94 14.26 0.19 -6.76
N ASP A 95 14.47 -0.75 -7.68
CA ASP A 95 14.02 -2.12 -7.54
C ASP A 95 14.54 -2.73 -6.24
N ASP A 96 13.81 -3.72 -5.72
CA ASP A 96 14.22 -4.48 -4.53
C ASP A 96 14.32 -3.69 -3.20
N GLN A 97 13.76 -2.48 -3.10
CA GLN A 97 13.86 -1.61 -1.91
C GLN A 97 12.80 -1.85 -0.82
N TYR A 98 11.63 -2.39 -1.19
CA TYR A 98 10.51 -2.73 -0.31
C TYR A 98 9.88 -1.52 0.38
N LEU A 99 9.65 -0.42 -0.36
CA LEU A 99 8.89 0.72 0.13
C LEU A 99 7.52 0.30 0.68
N GLY A 100 7.21 0.74 1.90
CA GLY A 100 5.95 0.39 2.57
C GLY A 100 6.00 -0.96 3.27
N TYR A 101 7.20 -1.46 3.59
CA TYR A 101 7.37 -2.65 4.44
C TYR A 101 6.83 -2.43 5.87
N SER A 102 6.91 -1.20 6.36
CA SER A 102 6.25 -0.75 7.59
C SER A 102 5.65 0.64 7.38
N VAL A 103 4.59 0.98 8.10
CA VAL A 103 3.83 2.21 7.96
C VAL A 103 3.53 2.77 9.36
N GLY A 104 3.84 4.04 9.57
CA GLY A 104 3.40 4.82 10.72
C GLY A 104 2.74 6.12 10.25
N SER A 105 1.81 6.64 11.04
CA SER A 105 1.12 7.91 10.77
C SER A 105 1.18 8.82 11.98
N GLY A 106 1.09 10.12 11.73
CA GLY A 106 1.00 11.17 12.74
C GLY A 106 1.19 12.55 12.11
N ASP A 107 0.83 13.61 12.81
CA ASP A 107 1.10 14.98 12.35
C ASP A 107 2.53 15.40 12.76
N PHE A 108 3.47 15.33 11.82
CA PHE A 108 4.88 15.69 12.06
C PHE A 108 5.23 17.05 11.46
N THR A 109 4.32 17.68 10.72
CA THR A 109 4.50 19.01 10.10
C THR A 109 3.75 20.12 10.83
N GLY A 110 2.78 19.79 11.67
CA GLY A 110 1.99 20.69 12.51
C GLY A 110 0.86 21.41 11.79
N ASP A 111 0.40 20.90 10.65
CA ASP A 111 -0.69 21.49 9.86
C ASP A 111 -2.07 20.88 10.15
N GLY A 112 -2.14 19.90 11.05
CA GLY A 112 -3.34 19.17 11.41
C GLY A 112 -3.74 18.08 10.40
N ILE A 113 -2.93 17.80 9.40
CA ILE A 113 -3.11 16.70 8.45
C ILE A 113 -2.13 15.58 8.82
N SER A 114 -2.61 14.33 8.86
CA SER A 114 -1.72 13.20 9.15
C SER A 114 -0.68 12.99 8.05
N ASP A 115 0.58 13.01 8.44
CA ASP A 115 1.72 12.56 7.66
C ASP A 115 1.91 11.05 7.76
N VAL A 116 2.73 10.50 6.87
CA VAL A 116 3.02 9.06 6.82
C VAL A 116 4.53 8.80 6.78
N ALA A 117 5.01 7.97 7.70
CA ALA A 117 6.37 7.45 7.74
C ALA A 117 6.39 6.02 7.17
N LEU A 118 7.35 5.71 6.31
CA LEU A 118 7.42 4.44 5.58
C LEU A 118 8.77 3.76 5.79
N GLY A 119 8.72 2.45 6.03
CA GLY A 119 9.89 1.58 6.03
C GLY A 119 10.35 1.25 4.62
N VAL A 120 11.65 1.40 4.37
CA VAL A 120 12.33 1.01 3.12
C VAL A 120 13.59 0.21 3.48
N PRO A 121 13.44 -1.02 3.99
CA PRO A 121 14.53 -1.75 4.65
C PRO A 121 15.71 -2.10 3.73
N LYS A 122 15.47 -2.16 2.42
CA LYS A 122 16.50 -2.42 1.40
C LYS A 122 16.85 -1.19 0.55
N GLY A 123 16.39 -0.01 0.95
CA GLY A 123 16.72 1.25 0.30
C GLY A 123 18.23 1.44 0.18
N LEU A 124 18.69 2.16 -0.85
CA LEU A 124 20.11 2.48 -1.05
C LEU A 124 21.05 1.24 -1.07
N ASN A 125 20.54 0.09 -1.52
CA ASN A 125 21.26 -1.20 -1.54
C ASN A 125 21.66 -1.75 -0.16
N TYR A 126 20.96 -1.36 0.92
CA TYR A 126 21.16 -2.01 2.21
C TYR A 126 20.66 -3.47 2.15
N ALA A 127 21.55 -4.43 2.45
CA ALA A 127 21.22 -5.86 2.35
C ALA A 127 20.55 -6.45 3.61
N GLY A 128 20.24 -5.61 4.61
CA GLY A 128 20.08 -6.09 5.99
C GLY A 128 21.42 -6.63 6.54
N LYS A 129 21.47 -6.97 7.83
CA LYS A 129 22.61 -7.70 8.41
C LYS A 129 22.35 -9.19 8.38
#